data_AF-A0A969JFP7-F1
#
_entry.id   AF-A0A969JFP7-F1
#
_cell.length_a   1.000
_cell.length_b   1.000
_cell.length_c   1.000
_cell.angle_alpha   90.00
_cell.angle_beta   90.00
_cell.angle_gamma   90.00
#
_symmetry.space_group_name_H-M   'P 1'
#
loop_
_entity.id
_entity.type
_entity.pdbx_description
1 polymer ?
#
loop_
_entity_poly.entity_id
_entity_poly.type
_entity_poly.pdbx_seq_one_letter_code
_entity_poly.pdbx_strand_id
1 'polypeptide(L)' 'MKKCITLILLYLSSWSFLNAQTLTSGDLMCVGFNADGNDDLSFVALAAIPANTTIYLRDDEWSGFCFQYR' A
#
# COMPACT_ATOMS: atom_id res chain seq x y z
N MET A 1 39.66 6.81 -21.86
CA MET A 1 38.47 6.80 -22.74
C MET A 1 37.54 5.62 -22.44
N LYS A 2 38.00 4.36 -22.52
CA LYS A 2 37.15 3.17 -22.26
C LYS A 2 36.54 3.13 -20.84
N LYS A 3 37.33 3.46 -19.81
CA LYS A 3 36.86 3.54 -18.41
C LYS A 3 35.79 4.62 -18.18
N CYS A 4 35.88 5.75 -18.87
CA CYS A 4 34.87 6.82 -18.82
C CYS A 4 33.55 6.35 -19.46
N ILE A 5 33.62 5.61 -20.56
CA ILE A 5 32.45 5.03 -21.24
C ILE A 5 31.77 3.99 -20.34
N THR A 6 32.53 3.13 -19.66
CA THR A 6 31.98 2.15 -18.72
C THR A 6 31.28 2.81 -17.52
N LEU A 7 31.82 3.90 -16.99
CA LEU A 7 31.19 4.66 -15.89
C LEU A 7 29.89 5.35 -16.32
N ILE A 8 29.84 5.86 -17.55
CA ILE A 8 28.62 6.48 -18.11
C ILE A 8 27.53 5.42 -18.32
N LEU A 9 27.88 4.24 -18.84
CA LEU A 9 26.95 3.13 -19.01
C LEU A 9 26.38 2.62 -17.68
N LEU A 10 27.20 2.60 -16.61
CA LEU A 10 26.76 2.20 -15.28
C LEU A 10 25.80 3.24 -14.64
N TYR A 11 26.03 4.53 -14.91
CA TYR A 11 25.14 5.61 -14.47
C TYR A 11 23.80 5.63 -15.21
N LEU A 12 23.79 5.24 -16.49
CA LEU A 12 22.57 5.17 -17.30
C LEU A 12 21.70 3.95 -16.92
N SER A 13 22.31 2.83 -16.54
CA SER A 13 21.56 1.61 -16.17
C SER A 13 20.91 1.67 -14.78
N SER A 14 21.38 2.56 -13.90
CA SER A 14 20.91 2.68 -12.51
C SER A 14 19.54 3.33 -12.36
N TRP A 15 18.98 3.93 -13.42
CA TRP A 15 17.64 4.53 -13.41
C TRP A 15 16.52 3.47 -13.42
N SER A 16 16.82 2.27 -13.92
CA SER A 16 15.85 1.18 -14.14
C SER A 16 15.37 0.49 -12.85
N PHE A 17 15.99 0.78 -11.70
CA PHE A 17 15.70 0.13 -10.41
C PHE A 17 15.08 1.08 -9.37
N LEU A 18 14.77 2.32 -9.74
CA LEU A 18 14.08 3.29 -8.88
C LEU A 18 12.55 3.18 -9.02
N ASN A 19 12.00 1.98 -8.78
CA ASN A 19 10.59 1.88 -8.43
C ASN A 19 10.46 2.15 -6.93
N ALA A 20 10.54 3.42 -6.53
CA ALA A 20 10.06 3.82 -5.22
C ALA A 20 8.57 3.46 -5.12
N GLN A 21 8.10 3.04 -3.94
CA GLN A 21 6.69 2.74 -3.68
C GLN A 21 5.86 3.95 -4.06
N THR A 22 5.27 3.89 -5.25
CA THR A 22 4.49 5.00 -5.80
C THR A 22 3.07 4.75 -5.37
N LEU A 23 2.53 5.66 -4.58
CA LEU A 23 1.16 5.56 -4.12
C LEU A 23 0.22 5.67 -5.32
N THR A 24 -0.69 4.71 -5.46
CA THR A 24 -1.68 4.68 -6.53
C THR A 24 -3.06 5.10 -6.03
N SER A 25 -3.93 5.55 -6.94
CA SER A 25 -5.31 5.92 -6.59
C SER A 25 -6.00 4.76 -5.87
N GLY A 26 -6.57 5.04 -4.70
CA GLY A 26 -7.19 4.02 -3.85
C GLY A 26 -6.26 3.40 -2.79
N ASP A 27 -5.00 3.85 -2.69
CA ASP A 27 -4.14 3.47 -1.57
C ASP A 27 -4.66 4.09 -0.26
N LEU A 28 -4.99 3.23 0.70
CA LEU A 28 -5.40 3.58 2.05
C LEU A 28 -4.49 2.91 3.08
N MET A 29 -4.33 3.56 4.23
CA MET A 29 -3.66 2.98 5.39
C MET A 29 -4.57 3.03 6.61
N CYS A 30 -4.67 1.91 7.34
CA CYS A 30 -5.29 1.89 8.66
C CYS A 30 -4.31 2.50 9.67
N VAL A 31 -4.77 3.48 10.44
CA VAL A 31 -3.95 4.24 11.39
C VAL A 31 -4.42 4.07 12.83
N GLY A 32 -5.57 3.44 13.05
CA GLY A 32 -6.09 3.25 14.40
C GLY A 32 -7.24 2.26 14.44
N PHE A 33 -7.28 1.53 15.55
CA PHE A 33 -8.38 0.67 15.95
C PHE A 33 -8.64 0.93 17.43
N ASN A 34 -9.88 1.24 17.78
CA ASN A 34 -10.31 1.40 19.16
C ASN A 34 -11.52 0.51 19.42
N ALA A 35 -11.30 -0.61 20.12
CA ALA A 35 -12.37 -1.53 20.54
C ALA A 35 -12.99 -1.17 21.90
N ASP A 36 -12.48 -0.13 22.57
CA ASP A 36 -13.03 0.33 23.83
C ASP A 36 -13.97 1.52 23.58
N GLY A 37 -15.20 1.43 24.08
CA GLY A 37 -16.20 2.49 23.95
C GLY A 37 -17.11 2.33 22.74
N ASN A 38 -16.80 3.03 21.63
CA ASN A 38 -17.70 3.15 20.47
C ASN A 38 -17.25 2.37 19.23
N ASP A 39 -16.26 1.49 19.36
CA ASP A 39 -15.75 0.62 18.30
C ASP A 39 -15.40 1.35 16.99
N ASP A 40 -14.25 2.02 16.98
CA ASP A 40 -13.85 2.90 15.89
C ASP A 40 -12.68 2.32 15.06
N LEU A 41 -12.74 2.53 13.75
CA LEU A 41 -11.66 2.32 12.80
C LEU A 41 -11.25 3.65 12.18
N SER A 42 -9.94 3.89 12.06
CA SER A 42 -9.39 5.11 11.48
C SER A 42 -8.51 4.80 10.27
N PHE A 43 -8.77 5.52 9.17
CA PHE A 43 -8.02 5.38 7.92
C PHE A 43 -7.51 6.73 7.42
N VAL A 44 -6.38 6.69 6.72
CA VAL A 44 -5.86 7.82 5.95
C VAL A 44 -5.80 7.44 4.47
N ALA A 45 -6.30 8.33 3.61
CA ALA A 45 -6.08 8.21 2.17
C ALA A 45 -4.65 8.64 1.87
N LEU A 46 -3.84 7.71 1.32
CA LEU A 46 -2.45 7.99 0.94
C LEU A 46 -2.36 8.56 -0.47
N ALA A 47 -3.40 8.35 -1.28
CA ALA A 47 -3.59 8.96 -2.59
C ALA A 47 -5.04 9.44 -2.76
N ALA A 48 -5.30 10.17 -3.85
CA ALA A 48 -6.65 10.58 -4.18
C ALA A 48 -7.58 9.35 -4.34
N ILE A 49 -8.75 9.42 -3.71
CA ILE A 49 -9.83 8.47 -3.89
C ILE A 49 -10.84 9.13 -4.84
N PRO A 50 -11.10 8.57 -6.03
CA PRO A 50 -12.05 9.14 -6.97
C PRO A 50 -13.45 9.28 -6.38
N ALA A 51 -14.22 10.24 -6.90
CA ALA A 51 -15.62 10.37 -6.52
C ALA A 51 -16.38 9.08 -6.85
N ASN A 52 -17.34 8.71 -5.99
CA ASN A 52 -18.14 7.49 -6.12
C ASN A 52 -17.34 6.17 -5.97
N THR A 53 -16.14 6.19 -5.40
CA THR A 53 -15.47 4.96 -4.97
C THR A 53 -16.19 4.38 -3.75
N THR A 54 -16.55 3.09 -3.82
CA THR A 54 -17.05 2.33 -2.68
C THR A 54 -15.92 1.49 -2.08
N ILE A 55 -15.70 1.59 -0.78
CA ILE A 55 -14.69 0.83 -0.04
C ILE A 55 -15.42 -0.22 0.79
N TYR A 56 -15.08 -1.48 0.60
CA TYR A 56 -15.63 -2.60 1.36
C TYR A 56 -14.61 -3.07 2.38
N LEU A 57 -15.00 -3.06 3.66
CA LEU A 57 -14.24 -3.66 4.74
C LEU A 57 -14.86 -5.02 5.06
N ARG A 58 -14.04 -6.05 5.14
CA ARG A 58 -14.44 -7.38 5.58
C ARG A 58 -13.75 -7.67 6.89
N ASP A 59 -14.55 -7.88 7.92
CA ASP A 59 -14.10 -8.50 9.16
C ASP A 59 -14.59 -9.95 9.15
N ASP A 60 -13.66 -10.87 8.90
CA ASP A 60 -13.92 -12.30 9.01
C ASP A 60 -13.67 -12.70 10.46
N GLU A 61 -14.64 -12.36 11.31
CA GLU A 61 -14.60 -12.64 12.75
C GLU A 61 -14.19 -14.10 12.98
N TRP A 62 -13.22 -14.31 13.86
CA TRP A 62 -12.76 -15.65 14.18
C TRP A 62 -13.80 -16.39 15.02
N SER A 63 -14.47 -17.37 14.42
CA SER A 63 -15.52 -18.17 15.08
C SER A 63 -15.03 -19.21 16.11
N GLY A 64 -13.75 -19.22 16.48
CA GLY A 64 -13.18 -20.16 17.46
C GLY A 64 -12.97 -21.61 16.96
N PHE A 65 -13.63 -22.00 15.88
CA PHE A 65 -13.35 -23.23 15.13
C PHE A 65 -12.46 -22.89 13.91
N CYS A 66 -11.56 -23.80 13.55
CA CYS A 66 -10.58 -23.71 12.46
C CYS A 66 -11.03 -22.91 11.21
N PHE A 67 -10.06 -22.28 10.52
CA PHE A 67 -10.20 -21.49 9.27
C PHE A 67 -11.45 -21.85 8.46
N GLN A 68 -12.40 -20.92 8.46
CA GLN A 68 -13.63 -21.02 7.68
C GLN A 68 -13.28 -20.80 6.21
N TYR A 69 -13.34 -21.85 5.40
CA TYR A 69 -13.25 -21.73 3.95
C TYR A 69 -14.53 -21.03 3.44
N ARG A 70 -14.51 -19.71 3.25
CA ARG A 70 -15.49 -18.99 2.44
C ARG A 70 -14.83 -18.06 1.44
#